data_AF-A0A6A5R5V0-F1
#
_entry.id   AF-A0A6A5R5V0-F1
#
_cell.length_a   1.000
_cell.length_b   1.000
_cell.length_c   1.000
_cell.angle_alpha   90.00
_cell.angle_beta   90.00
_cell.angle_gamma   90.00
#
_symmetry.space_group_name_H-M   'P 1'
#
loop_
_entity.id
_entity.type
_entity.pdbx_description
1 polymer ?
#
loop_
_entity_poly.entity_id
_entity_poly.type
_entity_poly.pdbx_seq_one_letter_code
_entity_poly.pdbx_strand_id
1 'polypeptide(L)'
;MAKCPRADWNQDLLDIAEEYLRPVLDNLCDTESKALQEEMTQPVVDLLEQMGSDIRACLDSNQHGAFREYFENMQKYEKDIEVTLKLACKKYGSEVQHIVFNAMTNSNTNPFVKKMQTIYGLAYHATKTKHNHRLHSARTHVFDSTLLVPRLGPYMGLKEYLESLIEVRLQEVESKLLEKCDTVFGNVLHDFENMCPRRPDDTTGATKRRYALGKVVEKAKATFNTEVKSKLLECGLKVH
;
A
#
# COMPACT_ATOMS: atom_id res chain seq x y z
N MET A 1 -38.92 22.75 -33.06
CA MET A 1 -38.19 22.91 -31.79
C MET A 1 -37.21 21.77 -31.68
N ALA A 2 -35.91 22.03 -31.79
CA ALA A 2 -34.90 21.01 -31.51
C ALA A 2 -35.08 20.56 -30.05
N LYS A 3 -35.25 19.26 -29.82
CA LYS A 3 -35.22 18.71 -28.46
C LYS A 3 -33.85 19.03 -27.90
N CYS A 4 -33.80 19.79 -26.81
CA CYS A 4 -32.58 19.98 -26.06
C CYS A 4 -32.07 18.57 -25.70
N PRO A 5 -30.83 18.19 -26.05
CA PRO A 5 -30.31 16.88 -25.72
C PRO A 5 -30.42 16.67 -24.22
N ARG A 6 -30.71 15.43 -23.82
CA ARG A 6 -30.84 15.07 -22.40
C ARG A 6 -29.46 15.25 -21.77
N ALA A 7 -29.28 16.33 -21.02
CA ALA A 7 -28.04 16.61 -20.32
C ALA A 7 -27.78 15.52 -19.27
N ASP A 8 -26.61 14.90 -19.33
CA ASP A 8 -26.14 13.94 -18.32
C ASP A 8 -25.21 14.66 -17.35
N TRP A 9 -25.82 15.47 -16.50
CA TRP A 9 -25.12 16.30 -15.51
C TRP A 9 -24.21 15.48 -14.58
N ASN A 10 -24.49 14.19 -14.38
CA ASN A 10 -23.61 13.33 -13.59
C ASN A 10 -22.29 13.07 -14.31
N GLN A 11 -22.34 12.75 -15.61
CA GLN A 11 -21.13 12.52 -16.39
C GLN A 11 -20.33 13.83 -16.51
N ASP A 12 -20.99 14.95 -16.84
CA ASP A 12 -20.31 16.25 -16.96
C ASP A 12 -19.58 16.65 -15.65
N LEU A 13 -20.19 16.39 -14.49
CA LEU A 13 -19.58 16.69 -13.19
C LEU A 13 -18.47 15.70 -12.79
N LEU A 14 -18.55 14.45 -13.26
CA LEU A 14 -17.51 13.44 -13.08
C LEU A 14 -16.30 13.73 -13.98
N ASP A 15 -16.52 14.18 -15.21
CA ASP A 15 -15.47 14.57 -16.15
C ASP A 15 -14.60 15.70 -15.56
N ILE A 16 -15.25 16.68 -14.91
CA ILE A 16 -14.53 17.73 -14.15
C ILE A 16 -13.71 17.12 -13.02
N ALA A 17 -14.26 16.16 -12.27
CA ALA A 17 -13.53 15.49 -11.20
C ALA A 17 -12.31 14.73 -11.74
N GLU A 18 -12.48 14.05 -12.87
CA GLU A 18 -11.45 13.27 -13.53
C GLU A 18 -10.28 14.14 -13.99
N GLU A 19 -10.54 15.35 -14.50
CA GLU A 19 -9.49 16.31 -14.89
C GLU A 19 -8.55 16.64 -13.72
N TYR A 20 -9.08 16.80 -12.51
CA TYR A 20 -8.28 17.09 -11.32
C TYR A 20 -7.69 15.85 -10.65
N LEU A 21 -8.41 14.73 -10.66
CA LEU A 21 -8.01 13.51 -9.96
C LEU A 21 -7.01 12.68 -10.76
N ARG A 22 -7.14 12.62 -12.10
CA ARG A 22 -6.28 11.77 -12.93
C ARG A 22 -4.79 12.07 -12.76
N PRO A 23 -4.31 13.33 -12.78
CA PRO A 23 -2.87 13.59 -12.58
C PRO A 23 -2.35 13.09 -11.23
N VAL A 24 -3.15 13.23 -10.17
CA VAL A 24 -2.78 12.77 -8.81
C VAL A 24 -2.72 11.25 -8.76
N LEU A 25 -3.69 10.59 -9.38
CA LEU A 25 -3.80 9.14 -9.38
C LEU A 25 -2.76 8.48 -10.29
N ASP A 26 -2.44 9.09 -11.43
CA ASP A 26 -1.35 8.66 -12.29
C ASP A 26 -0.01 8.80 -11.56
N ASN A 27 0.22 9.91 -10.85
CA ASN A 27 1.42 10.06 -10.02
C ASN A 27 1.49 8.99 -8.91
N LEU A 28 0.37 8.71 -8.25
CA LEU A 28 0.28 7.64 -7.25
C LEU A 28 0.65 6.26 -7.83
N CYS A 29 0.17 5.97 -9.04
CA CYS A 29 0.40 4.68 -9.70
C CYS A 29 1.80 4.53 -10.31
N ASP A 30 2.38 5.60 -10.84
CA ASP A 30 3.61 5.54 -11.64
C ASP A 30 4.88 5.93 -10.88
N THR A 31 4.76 6.92 -9.99
CA THR A 31 5.89 7.51 -9.23
C THR A 31 5.89 6.99 -7.80
N GLU A 32 4.81 7.23 -7.06
CA GLU A 32 4.74 6.91 -5.62
C GLU A 32 4.77 5.40 -5.39
N SER A 33 4.21 4.59 -6.29
CA SER A 33 4.28 3.13 -6.19
C SER A 33 5.72 2.57 -6.26
N LYS A 34 6.59 3.25 -7.02
CA LYS A 34 8.02 2.90 -7.10
C LYS A 34 8.77 3.37 -5.86
N ALA A 35 8.50 4.59 -5.40
CA ALA A 35 9.06 5.09 -4.15
C ALA A 35 8.69 4.18 -2.97
N LEU A 36 7.41 3.78 -2.89
CA LEU A 36 6.92 2.80 -1.92
C LEU A 36 7.67 1.47 -2.01
N GLN A 37 7.94 0.99 -3.23
CA GLN A 37 8.71 -0.24 -3.44
C GLN A 37 10.13 -0.11 -2.85
N GLU A 38 10.81 1.00 -3.11
CA GLU A 38 12.16 1.27 -2.60
C GLU A 38 12.16 1.42 -1.07
N GLU A 39 11.25 2.21 -0.51
CA GLU A 39 11.11 2.46 0.93
C GLU A 39 10.83 1.18 1.73
N MET A 40 10.02 0.27 1.18
CA MET A 40 9.71 -1.01 1.82
C MET A 40 10.81 -2.06 1.60
N THR A 41 11.52 -2.06 0.48
CA THR A 41 12.57 -3.06 0.18
C THR A 41 13.86 -2.76 0.94
N GLN A 42 14.32 -1.51 0.90
CA GLN A 42 15.66 -1.14 1.34
C GLN A 42 15.96 -1.56 2.77
N PRO A 43 15.08 -1.34 3.76
CA PRO A 43 15.35 -1.72 5.15
C PRO A 43 15.53 -3.24 5.35
N VAL A 44 14.85 -4.05 4.53
CA VAL A 44 14.94 -5.51 4.60
C VAL A 44 16.24 -5.99 3.97
N VAL A 45 16.59 -5.44 2.80
CA VAL A 45 17.86 -5.73 2.11
C VAL A 45 19.05 -5.32 2.96
N ASP A 46 19.05 -4.09 3.49
CA ASP A 46 20.11 -3.59 4.38
C ASP A 46 20.33 -4.52 5.59
N LEU A 47 19.24 -5.04 6.16
CA LEU A 47 19.30 -5.93 7.30
C LEU A 47 19.90 -7.30 6.93
N LEU A 48 19.53 -7.86 5.78
CA LEU A 48 20.08 -9.13 5.29
C LEU A 48 21.57 -8.98 4.91
N GLU A 49 21.94 -7.88 4.25
CA GLU A 49 23.32 -7.55 3.92
C GLU A 49 24.17 -7.37 5.18
N GLN A 50 23.68 -6.61 6.16
CA GLN A 50 24.38 -6.40 7.43
C GLN A 50 24.56 -7.71 8.18
N MET A 51 23.53 -8.54 8.26
CA MET A 51 23.61 -9.88 8.87
C MET A 51 24.65 -10.75 8.15
N GLY A 52 24.66 -10.75 6.81
CA GLY A 52 25.67 -11.46 6.03
C GLY A 52 27.09 -10.97 6.29
N SER A 53 27.28 -9.66 6.39
CA SER A 53 28.56 -9.02 6.71
C SER A 53 29.04 -9.40 8.12
N ASP A 54 28.17 -9.31 9.11
CA ASP A 54 28.46 -9.65 10.52
C ASP A 54 28.82 -11.13 10.67
N ILE A 55 28.13 -12.03 9.96
CA ILE A 55 28.46 -13.45 9.92
C ILE A 55 29.84 -13.66 9.33
N ARG A 56 30.17 -13.05 8.17
CA ARG A 56 31.50 -13.17 7.55
C ARG A 56 32.62 -12.69 8.47
N ALA A 57 32.41 -11.58 9.18
CA ALA A 57 33.38 -11.06 10.14
C ALA A 57 33.64 -12.01 11.31
N CYS A 58 32.67 -12.87 11.65
CA CYS A 58 32.79 -13.89 12.69
C CYS A 58 33.36 -15.22 12.19
N LEU A 59 33.54 -15.40 10.87
CA LEU A 59 34.07 -16.64 10.29
C LEU A 59 35.59 -16.58 10.14
N ASP A 60 36.25 -17.71 10.43
CA ASP A 60 37.65 -17.88 10.08
C ASP A 60 37.80 -18.04 8.55
N SER A 61 38.95 -17.66 7.99
CA SER A 61 39.22 -17.72 6.54
C SER A 61 38.98 -19.12 5.94
N ASN A 62 39.24 -20.18 6.70
CA ASN A 62 39.05 -21.57 6.29
C ASN A 62 37.58 -22.04 6.30
N GLN A 63 36.64 -21.27 6.84
CA GLN A 63 35.22 -21.62 6.94
C GLN A 63 34.33 -20.92 5.93
N HIS A 64 34.87 -19.92 5.24
CA HIS A 64 34.12 -19.22 4.20
C HIS A 64 33.62 -20.18 3.12
N GLY A 65 34.39 -21.23 2.81
CA GLY A 65 33.95 -22.28 1.88
C GLY A 65 32.76 -23.09 2.39
N ALA A 66 32.71 -23.38 3.69
CA ALA A 66 31.61 -24.14 4.29
C ALA A 66 30.30 -23.34 4.28
N PHE A 67 30.37 -22.02 4.48
CA PHE A 67 29.19 -21.13 4.50
C PHE A 67 28.77 -20.61 3.12
N ARG A 68 29.39 -21.07 2.03
CA ARG A 68 29.09 -20.57 0.68
C ARG A 68 27.60 -20.69 0.34
N GLU A 69 27.03 -21.87 0.53
CA GLU A 69 25.62 -22.15 0.24
C GLU A 69 24.67 -21.26 1.06
N TYR A 70 24.99 -21.02 2.34
CA TYR A 70 24.24 -20.10 3.20
C TYR A 70 24.23 -18.66 2.65
N PHE A 71 25.38 -18.15 2.19
CA PHE A 71 25.45 -16.81 1.59
C PHE A 71 24.74 -16.75 0.23
N GLU A 72 24.80 -17.81 -0.57
CA GLU A 72 24.05 -17.91 -1.84
C GLU A 72 22.54 -17.91 -1.58
N ASN A 73 22.08 -18.61 -0.54
CA ASN A 73 20.68 -18.62 -0.13
C ASN A 73 20.21 -17.25 0.37
N MET A 74 21.02 -16.53 1.16
CA MET A 74 20.68 -15.15 1.57
C MET A 74 20.48 -14.22 0.37
N GLN A 75 21.37 -14.26 -0.63
CA GLN A 75 21.19 -13.50 -1.87
C GLN A 75 19.93 -13.89 -2.65
N LYS A 76 19.55 -15.17 -2.60
CA LYS A 76 18.30 -15.64 -3.19
C LYS A 76 17.09 -15.08 -2.42
N TYR A 77 17.14 -15.04 -1.09
CA TYR A 77 16.07 -14.49 -0.28
C TYR A 77 15.88 -12.98 -0.48
N GLU A 78 16.97 -12.22 -0.60
CA GLU A 78 16.93 -10.80 -0.97
C GLU A 78 16.16 -10.59 -2.29
N LYS A 79 16.56 -11.32 -3.34
CA LYS A 79 15.88 -11.28 -4.65
C LYS A 79 14.42 -11.71 -4.57
N ASP A 80 14.10 -12.71 -3.76
CA ASP A 80 12.73 -13.17 -3.57
C ASP A 80 11.85 -12.08 -2.93
N ILE A 81 12.38 -11.29 -1.99
CA ILE A 81 11.68 -10.15 -1.39
C ILE A 81 11.47 -9.05 -2.43
N GLU A 82 12.51 -8.66 -3.16
CA GLU A 82 12.44 -7.65 -4.21
C GLU A 82 11.38 -8.00 -5.27
N VAL A 83 11.40 -9.24 -5.76
CA VAL A 83 10.43 -9.73 -6.76
C VAL A 83 9.02 -9.75 -6.19
N THR A 84 8.84 -10.20 -4.95
CA THR A 84 7.53 -10.24 -4.29
C THR A 84 6.94 -8.84 -4.18
N LEU A 85 7.73 -7.87 -3.72
CA LEU A 85 7.27 -6.50 -3.56
C LEU A 85 6.98 -5.84 -4.90
N LYS A 86 7.86 -6.01 -5.90
CA LYS A 86 7.63 -5.50 -7.25
C LYS A 86 6.31 -6.01 -7.83
N LEU A 87 6.00 -7.30 -7.65
CA LEU A 87 4.73 -7.87 -8.09
C LEU A 87 3.54 -7.32 -7.29
N ALA A 88 3.69 -7.13 -5.98
CA ALA A 88 2.67 -6.56 -5.13
C ALA A 88 2.37 -5.08 -5.48
N CYS A 89 3.39 -4.23 -5.64
CA CYS A 89 3.23 -2.83 -6.05
C CYS A 89 2.63 -2.71 -7.45
N LYS A 90 3.04 -3.57 -8.40
CA LYS A 90 2.42 -3.60 -9.74
C LYS A 90 0.93 -3.97 -9.66
N LYS A 91 0.59 -4.95 -8.83
CA LYS A 91 -0.81 -5.36 -8.61
C LYS A 91 -1.60 -4.22 -7.97
N TYR A 92 -1.05 -3.58 -6.94
CA TYR A 92 -1.63 -2.41 -6.29
C TYR A 92 -1.95 -1.29 -7.28
N GLY A 93 -0.97 -0.88 -8.11
CA GLY A 93 -1.20 0.15 -9.13
C GLY A 93 -2.35 -0.21 -10.09
N SER A 94 -2.40 -1.46 -10.55
CA SER A 94 -3.51 -1.94 -11.40
C SER A 94 -4.87 -1.93 -10.69
N GLU A 95 -4.91 -2.27 -9.40
CA GLU A 95 -6.14 -2.27 -8.62
C GLU A 95 -6.62 -0.85 -8.29
N VAL A 96 -5.69 0.07 -8.01
CA VAL A 96 -5.99 1.51 -7.85
C VAL A 96 -6.57 2.07 -9.14
N GLN A 97 -5.96 1.81 -10.29
CA GLN A 97 -6.50 2.24 -11.59
C GLN A 97 -7.93 1.71 -11.82
N HIS A 98 -8.18 0.45 -11.45
CA HIS A 98 -9.52 -0.13 -11.56
C HIS A 98 -10.52 0.51 -10.58
N ILE A 99 -10.12 0.81 -9.35
CA ILE A 99 -10.94 1.54 -8.37
C ILE A 99 -11.33 2.91 -8.93
N VAL A 100 -10.35 3.65 -9.45
CA VAL A 100 -10.53 4.98 -10.06
C VAL A 100 -11.49 4.92 -11.24
N PHE A 101 -11.25 3.99 -12.17
CA PHE A 101 -12.12 3.82 -13.33
C PHE A 101 -13.58 3.63 -12.90
N ASN A 102 -13.83 2.72 -11.95
CA ASN A 102 -15.18 2.49 -11.43
C ASN A 102 -15.75 3.73 -10.72
N ALA A 103 -14.93 4.47 -9.99
CA ALA A 103 -15.33 5.70 -9.30
C ALA A 103 -15.67 6.86 -10.25
N MET A 104 -15.20 6.82 -11.50
CA MET A 104 -15.52 7.82 -12.53
C MET A 104 -16.65 7.41 -13.49
N THR A 105 -17.13 6.17 -13.41
CA THR A 105 -18.27 5.74 -14.23
C THR A 105 -19.60 6.23 -13.68
N ASN A 106 -20.51 6.69 -14.56
CA ASN A 106 -21.89 7.04 -14.22
C ASN A 106 -22.76 5.79 -13.98
N SER A 107 -22.36 4.97 -13.00
CA SER A 107 -23.10 3.80 -12.55
C SER A 107 -23.96 4.12 -11.33
N ASN A 108 -25.13 3.48 -11.20
CA ASN A 108 -25.98 3.59 -10.00
C ASN A 108 -25.32 3.07 -8.72
N THR A 109 -24.23 2.31 -8.83
CA THR A 109 -23.44 1.85 -7.68
C THR A 109 -22.45 2.92 -7.19
N ASN A 110 -22.11 3.91 -8.01
CA ASN A 110 -21.13 4.94 -7.72
C ASN A 110 -21.61 5.86 -6.56
N PRO A 111 -20.80 6.08 -5.51
CA PRO A 111 -21.13 6.99 -4.40
C PRO A 111 -21.49 8.40 -4.84
N PHE A 112 -20.81 8.93 -5.85
CA PHE A 112 -21.10 10.24 -6.45
C PHE A 112 -22.53 10.28 -6.99
N VAL A 113 -22.89 9.30 -7.83
CA VAL A 113 -24.21 9.19 -8.47
C VAL A 113 -25.32 9.05 -7.42
N LYS A 114 -25.12 8.22 -6.39
CA LYS A 114 -26.08 8.07 -5.28
C LYS A 114 -26.33 9.38 -4.52
N LYS A 115 -25.26 10.14 -4.24
CA LYS A 115 -25.38 11.46 -3.60
C LYS A 115 -26.07 12.46 -4.54
N MET A 116 -25.73 12.47 -5.82
CA MET A 116 -26.39 13.32 -6.82
C MET A 116 -27.89 13.02 -6.95
N GLN A 117 -28.31 11.77 -6.91
CA GLN A 117 -29.74 11.40 -6.91
C GLN A 117 -30.49 12.04 -5.73
N THR A 118 -29.86 12.09 -4.55
CA THR A 118 -30.42 12.75 -3.37
C THR A 118 -30.52 14.26 -3.58
N ILE A 119 -29.47 14.88 -4.12
CA ILE A 119 -29.44 16.32 -4.42
C ILE A 119 -30.50 16.70 -5.46
N TYR A 120 -30.66 15.91 -6.51
CA TYR A 120 -31.72 16.11 -7.51
C TYR A 120 -33.11 16.03 -6.87
N GLY A 121 -33.34 15.08 -5.96
CA GLY A 121 -34.58 14.99 -5.19
C GLY A 121 -34.86 16.25 -4.37
N LEU A 122 -33.87 16.72 -3.61
CA LEU A 122 -33.97 17.94 -2.80
C LEU A 122 -34.25 19.17 -3.66
N ALA A 123 -33.52 19.34 -4.75
CA ALA A 123 -33.70 20.45 -5.68
C ALA A 123 -35.08 20.38 -6.37
N TYR A 124 -35.54 19.20 -6.77
CA TYR A 124 -36.84 19.04 -7.43
C TYR A 124 -38.01 19.45 -6.52
N HIS A 125 -37.93 19.09 -5.24
CA HIS A 125 -38.95 19.37 -4.23
C HIS A 125 -38.81 20.74 -3.55
N ALA A 126 -37.79 21.53 -3.89
CA ALA A 126 -37.59 22.86 -3.32
C ALA A 126 -38.77 23.81 -3.59
N THR A 127 -39.22 24.51 -2.56
CA THR A 127 -40.30 25.51 -2.64
C THR A 127 -39.76 26.93 -2.71
N LYS A 128 -40.55 27.84 -3.31
CA LYS A 128 -40.22 29.28 -3.34
C LYS A 128 -40.03 29.83 -1.94
N THR A 129 -39.07 30.73 -1.77
CA THR A 129 -38.81 31.41 -0.49
C THR A 129 -38.90 32.93 -0.65
N LYS A 130 -38.82 33.68 0.45
CA LYS A 130 -38.75 35.16 0.41
C LYS A 130 -37.55 35.71 -0.35
N HIS A 131 -36.46 34.94 -0.45
CA HIS A 131 -35.26 35.33 -1.19
C HIS A 131 -35.23 34.74 -2.61
N ASN A 132 -35.93 33.62 -2.83
CA ASN A 132 -36.03 32.93 -4.11
C ASN A 132 -37.48 32.92 -4.61
N HIS A 133 -37.93 34.04 -5.19
CA HIS A 133 -39.32 34.23 -5.62
C HIS A 133 -39.75 33.35 -6.81
N ARG A 134 -38.80 32.95 -7.66
CA ARG A 134 -39.05 32.05 -8.80
C ARG A 134 -38.73 30.62 -8.38
N LEU A 135 -39.54 29.66 -8.85
CA LEU A 135 -39.31 28.24 -8.56
C LEU A 135 -37.93 27.80 -9.05
N HIS A 136 -37.55 28.20 -10.28
CA HIS A 136 -36.22 27.93 -10.81
C HIS A 136 -35.10 28.41 -9.87
N SER A 137 -35.16 29.66 -9.40
CA SER A 137 -34.16 30.20 -8.46
C SER A 137 -34.10 29.42 -7.15
N ALA A 138 -35.24 28.98 -6.61
CA ALA A 138 -35.27 28.17 -5.38
C ALA A 138 -34.61 26.80 -5.60
N ARG A 139 -34.90 26.15 -6.73
CA ARG A 139 -34.30 24.85 -7.09
C ARG A 139 -32.80 24.95 -7.33
N THR A 140 -32.36 25.96 -8.09
CA THR A 140 -30.93 26.23 -8.34
C THR A 140 -30.20 26.50 -7.03
N HIS A 141 -30.76 27.33 -6.14
CA HIS A 141 -30.15 27.61 -4.86
C HIS A 141 -29.97 26.35 -3.99
N VAL A 142 -31.00 25.48 -3.90
CA VAL A 142 -30.88 24.21 -3.16
C VAL A 142 -29.87 23.28 -3.81
N PHE A 143 -29.85 23.19 -5.14
CA PHE A 143 -28.87 22.40 -5.87
C PHE A 143 -27.43 22.86 -5.57
N ASP A 144 -27.14 24.14 -5.78
CA ASP A 144 -25.80 24.72 -5.59
C ASP A 144 -25.33 24.59 -4.13
N SER A 145 -26.21 24.95 -3.19
CA SER A 145 -25.89 24.89 -1.76
C SER A 145 -25.68 23.48 -1.22
N THR A 146 -26.23 22.45 -1.88
CA THR A 146 -26.04 21.04 -1.49
C THR A 146 -24.88 20.38 -2.24
N LEU A 147 -24.69 20.72 -3.52
CA LEU A 147 -23.58 20.24 -4.35
C LEU A 147 -22.22 20.67 -3.77
N LEU A 148 -22.12 21.93 -3.34
CA LEU A 148 -20.87 22.54 -2.90
C LEU A 148 -20.59 22.38 -1.39
N VAL A 149 -21.33 21.52 -0.68
CA VAL A 149 -21.11 21.33 0.78
C VAL A 149 -19.76 20.62 1.01
N PRO A 150 -18.77 21.26 1.66
CA PRO A 150 -17.40 20.75 1.74
C PRO A 150 -17.24 19.37 2.41
N ARG A 151 -18.19 18.97 3.25
CA ARG A 151 -18.13 17.70 4.02
C ARG A 151 -19.21 16.68 3.67
N LEU A 152 -20.23 17.07 2.90
CA LEU A 152 -21.38 16.21 2.64
C LEU A 152 -21.70 16.07 1.15
N GLY A 153 -21.11 16.92 0.31
CA GLY A 153 -21.29 16.93 -1.12
C GLY A 153 -20.83 15.63 -1.81
N PRO A 154 -21.18 15.47 -3.09
CA PRO A 154 -20.93 14.24 -3.84
C PRO A 154 -19.43 13.97 -4.05
N TYR A 155 -18.62 15.02 -4.19
CA TYR A 155 -17.15 14.90 -4.28
C TYR A 155 -16.51 14.41 -2.98
N MET A 156 -17.07 14.75 -1.81
CA MET A 156 -16.57 14.19 -0.55
C MET A 156 -16.85 12.68 -0.48
N GLY A 157 -18.03 12.24 -0.93
CA GLY A 157 -18.34 10.82 -1.02
C GLY A 157 -17.44 10.07 -2.00
N LEU A 158 -17.06 10.71 -3.10
CA LEU A 158 -16.07 10.17 -4.04
C LEU A 158 -14.69 10.04 -3.38
N LYS A 159 -14.23 11.08 -2.66
CA LYS A 159 -12.97 11.09 -1.91
C LYS A 159 -12.93 9.95 -0.88
N GLU A 160 -13.92 9.86 0.01
CA GLU A 160 -13.99 8.83 1.06
C GLU A 160 -13.98 7.42 0.47
N TYR A 161 -14.67 7.22 -0.66
CA TYR A 161 -14.68 5.94 -1.37
C TYR A 161 -13.32 5.58 -1.97
N LEU A 162 -12.64 6.54 -2.59
CA LEU A 162 -11.29 6.33 -3.13
C LEU A 162 -10.30 6.05 -2.00
N GLU A 163 -10.25 6.89 -0.97
CA GLU A 163 -9.33 6.74 0.17
C GLU A 163 -9.49 5.38 0.85
N SER A 164 -10.74 5.01 1.20
CA SER A 164 -11.00 3.74 1.89
C SER A 164 -10.60 2.51 1.07
N LEU A 165 -10.87 2.49 -0.23
CA LEU A 165 -10.51 1.35 -1.07
C LEU A 165 -9.00 1.29 -1.35
N ILE A 166 -8.37 2.44 -1.57
CA ILE A 166 -6.92 2.52 -1.77
C ILE A 166 -6.18 2.07 -0.50
N GLU A 167 -6.64 2.52 0.67
CA GLU A 167 -6.10 2.11 1.98
C GLU A 167 -6.16 0.60 2.17
N VAL A 168 -7.32 -0.02 1.92
CA VAL A 168 -7.47 -1.49 2.02
C VAL A 168 -6.48 -2.21 1.10
N ARG A 169 -6.24 -1.70 -0.12
CA ARG A 169 -5.25 -2.29 -1.04
C ARG A 169 -3.82 -2.12 -0.57
N LEU A 170 -3.49 -0.98 0.03
CA LEU A 170 -2.17 -0.74 0.59
C LEU A 170 -1.89 -1.70 1.77
N GLN A 171 -2.86 -1.86 2.68
CA GLN A 171 -2.78 -2.81 3.79
C GLN A 171 -2.60 -4.27 3.33
N GLU A 172 -3.23 -4.65 2.22
CA GLU A 172 -3.05 -5.98 1.61
C GLU A 172 -1.63 -6.20 1.03
N VAL A 173 -1.00 -5.15 0.49
CA VAL A 173 0.41 -5.21 0.04
C VAL A 173 1.34 -5.36 1.23
N GLU A 174 1.14 -4.52 2.25
CA GLU A 174 1.93 -4.53 3.48
C GLU A 174 1.88 -5.89 4.17
N SER A 175 0.67 -6.44 4.35
CA SER A 175 0.47 -7.75 5.00
C SER A 175 1.23 -8.88 4.28
N LYS A 176 1.20 -8.88 2.94
CA LYS A 176 1.92 -9.88 2.13
C LYS A 176 3.43 -9.74 2.24
N LEU A 177 3.93 -8.50 2.32
CA LEU A 177 5.35 -8.26 2.50
C LEU A 177 5.81 -8.75 3.88
N LEU A 178 5.06 -8.42 4.93
CA LEU A 178 5.34 -8.90 6.29
C LEU A 178 5.39 -10.43 6.36
N GLU A 179 4.39 -11.11 5.79
CA GLU A 179 4.35 -12.58 5.71
C GLU A 179 5.55 -13.15 4.95
N LYS A 180 5.93 -12.52 3.82
CA LYS A 180 7.09 -12.93 3.03
C LYS A 180 8.40 -12.74 3.79
N CYS A 181 8.57 -11.61 4.47
CA CYS A 181 9.74 -11.35 5.29
C CYS A 181 9.82 -12.32 6.48
N ASP A 182 8.71 -12.59 7.17
CA ASP A 182 8.65 -13.60 8.24
C ASP A 182 9.07 -14.98 7.71
N THR A 183 8.61 -15.35 6.51
CA THR A 183 9.02 -16.60 5.84
C THR A 183 10.52 -16.62 5.54
N VAL A 184 11.07 -15.53 5.00
CA VAL A 184 12.51 -15.41 4.72
C VAL A 184 13.34 -15.54 5.99
N PHE A 185 12.96 -14.84 7.07
CA PHE A 185 13.66 -14.97 8.35
C PHE A 185 13.56 -16.38 8.93
N GLY A 186 12.43 -17.06 8.76
CA GLY A 186 12.28 -18.48 9.09
C GLY A 186 13.27 -19.36 8.32
N ASN A 187 13.42 -19.14 7.02
CA ASN A 187 14.35 -19.89 6.18
C ASN A 187 15.81 -19.60 6.52
N VAL A 188 16.18 -18.33 6.77
CA VAL A 188 17.51 -17.93 7.24
C VAL A 188 17.89 -18.67 8.53
N LEU A 189 16.97 -18.72 9.50
CA LEU A 189 17.19 -19.45 10.75
C LEU A 189 17.37 -20.95 10.51
N HIS A 190 16.53 -21.53 9.67
CA HIS A 190 16.61 -22.94 9.33
C HIS A 190 17.94 -23.30 8.66
N ASP A 191 18.37 -22.51 7.68
CA ASP A 191 19.65 -22.69 7.00
C ASP A 191 20.82 -22.51 7.97
N PHE A 192 20.74 -21.55 8.89
CA PHE A 192 21.74 -21.36 9.93
C PHE A 192 21.86 -22.58 10.85
N GLU A 193 20.73 -23.15 11.29
CA GLU A 193 20.70 -24.36 12.11
C GLU A 193 21.25 -25.58 11.37
N ASN A 194 20.99 -25.70 10.07
CA ASN A 194 21.55 -26.76 9.23
C ASN A 194 23.07 -26.63 9.06
N MET A 195 23.58 -25.39 8.97
CA MET A 195 25.02 -25.10 8.87
C MET A 195 25.77 -25.27 10.19
N CYS A 196 25.11 -24.96 11.31
CA CYS A 196 25.67 -25.05 12.66
C CYS A 196 24.83 -25.99 13.56
N PRO A 197 24.69 -27.28 13.21
CA PRO A 197 23.84 -28.20 13.93
C PRO A 197 24.35 -28.42 15.36
N ARG A 198 23.44 -28.70 16.29
CA ARG A 198 23.83 -29.11 17.65
C ARG A 198 24.21 -30.57 17.67
N ARG A 199 25.48 -30.87 17.95
CA ARG A 199 25.96 -32.25 18.09
C ARG A 199 26.43 -32.52 19.53
N PRO A 200 26.16 -33.72 20.07
CA PRO A 200 26.59 -34.09 21.43
C PRO A 200 28.12 -34.06 21.61
N ASP A 201 28.87 -34.21 20.53
CA ASP A 201 30.33 -34.30 20.44
C ASP A 201 31.00 -33.01 19.92
N ASP A 202 30.29 -31.88 19.95
CA ASP A 202 30.85 -30.60 19.48
C ASP A 202 32.09 -30.18 20.27
N THR A 203 33.13 -29.79 19.53
CA THR A 203 34.31 -29.18 20.14
C THR A 203 33.96 -27.83 20.81
N THR A 204 34.74 -27.44 21.82
CA THR A 204 34.59 -26.13 22.50
C THR A 204 34.65 -24.96 21.51
N GLY A 205 35.46 -25.09 20.44
CA GLY A 205 35.56 -24.10 19.36
C GLY A 205 34.28 -24.01 18.52
N ALA A 206 33.71 -25.16 18.11
CA ALA A 206 32.44 -25.21 17.38
C ALA A 206 31.28 -24.62 18.19
N THR A 207 31.24 -24.92 19.50
CA THR A 207 30.23 -24.38 20.41
C THR A 207 30.33 -22.86 20.55
N LYS A 208 31.54 -22.32 20.73
CA LYS A 208 31.75 -20.85 20.81
C LYS A 208 31.35 -20.15 19.50
N ARG A 209 31.69 -20.72 18.35
CA ARG A 209 31.34 -20.15 17.04
C ARG A 209 29.84 -20.12 16.82
N ARG A 210 29.16 -21.24 17.07
CA ARG A 210 27.70 -21.31 16.98
C ARG A 210 27.03 -20.25 17.86
N TYR A 211 27.55 -20.04 19.07
CA TYR A 211 27.03 -19.00 19.97
C TYR A 211 27.25 -17.59 19.41
N ALA A 212 28.45 -17.29 18.88
CA ALA A 212 28.75 -16.00 18.28
C ALA A 212 27.88 -15.72 17.04
N LEU A 213 27.78 -16.68 16.12
CA LEU A 213 26.97 -16.55 14.91
C LEU A 213 25.47 -16.52 15.23
N GLY A 214 25.02 -17.35 16.17
CA GLY A 214 23.62 -17.37 16.61
C GLY A 214 23.18 -16.02 17.18
N LYS A 215 24.06 -15.31 17.91
CA LYS A 215 23.80 -13.94 18.36
C LYS A 215 23.58 -12.95 17.23
N VAL A 216 24.30 -13.10 16.10
CA VAL A 216 24.11 -12.23 14.93
C VAL A 216 22.73 -12.44 14.33
N VAL A 217 22.32 -13.70 14.15
CA VAL A 217 21.01 -14.03 13.59
C VAL A 217 19.87 -13.61 14.55
N GLU A 218 20.02 -13.82 15.86
CA GLU A 218 19.07 -13.35 16.86
C GLU A 218 18.94 -11.82 16.88
N LYS A 219 20.06 -11.10 16.77
CA LYS A 219 20.07 -9.64 16.67
C LYS A 219 19.35 -9.18 15.41
N ALA A 220 19.63 -9.77 14.26
CA ALA A 220 18.95 -9.44 13.01
C ALA A 220 17.43 -9.67 13.11
N LYS A 221 17.00 -10.78 13.71
CA LYS A 221 15.59 -11.06 13.98
C LYS A 221 14.96 -10.03 14.93
N ALA A 222 15.68 -9.58 15.96
CA ALA A 222 15.20 -8.56 16.88
C ALA A 222 15.04 -7.20 16.17
N THR A 223 16.03 -6.79 15.38
CA THR A 223 15.97 -5.58 14.54
C THR A 223 14.83 -5.65 13.54
N PHE A 224 14.62 -6.81 12.92
CA PHE A 224 13.48 -7.00 12.02
C PHE A 224 12.14 -6.76 12.73
N ASN A 225 11.93 -7.43 13.88
CA ASN A 225 10.66 -7.34 14.63
C ASN A 225 10.40 -5.98 15.29
N THR A 226 11.39 -5.09 15.31
CA THR A 226 11.27 -3.76 15.91
C THR A 226 11.37 -2.69 14.83
N GLU A 227 12.57 -2.38 14.38
CA GLU A 227 12.87 -1.27 13.49
C GLU A 227 12.30 -1.47 12.08
N VAL A 228 12.52 -2.64 11.47
CA VAL A 228 12.08 -2.88 10.08
C VAL A 228 10.58 -3.01 10.00
N LYS A 229 9.95 -3.85 10.85
CA LYS A 229 8.48 -3.94 10.90
C LYS A 229 7.84 -2.59 11.18
N SER A 230 8.40 -1.78 12.08
CA SER A 230 7.88 -0.43 12.33
C SER A 230 7.95 0.45 11.08
N LYS A 231 9.05 0.42 10.33
CA LYS A 231 9.16 1.18 9.07
C LYS A 231 8.17 0.70 8.01
N LEU A 232 8.01 -0.62 7.87
CA LEU A 232 7.03 -1.19 6.94
C LEU A 232 5.59 -0.78 7.29
N LEU A 233 5.27 -0.77 8.58
CA LEU A 233 3.98 -0.28 9.10
C LEU A 233 3.80 1.22 8.86
N GLU A 234 4.87 2.03 8.95
CA GLU A 234 4.80 3.46 8.63
C GLU A 234 4.49 3.71 7.16
N CYS A 235 5.00 2.87 6.25
CA CYS A 235 4.67 2.91 4.82
C CYS A 235 3.22 2.45 4.53
N GLY A 236 2.59 1.67 5.42
CA GLY A 236 1.23 1.13 5.30
C GLY A 236 0.07 2.08 5.67
N LEU A 237 0.38 3.33 6.03
CA LEU A 237 -0.45 4.34 6.71
C LEU A 237 -0.57 4.11 8.23
N LYS A 238 -0.06 5.08 9.00
CA LYS A 238 -0.43 5.27 10.41
C LYS A 238 -1.93 5.58 10.51
N VAL A 239 -2.67 4.67 11.14
CA VAL A 239 -4.02 4.94 11.64
C VAL A 239 -3.93 6.04 12.71
N HIS A 240 -4.59 7.17 12.47
CA HIS A 240 -4.98 8.12 13.51
C HIS A 240 -6.47 7.95 13.81
#